data_AF-A0A7C5SFN3-F1
#
_entry.id   AF-A0A7C5SFN3-F1
#
_cell.length_a   1.000
_cell.length_b   1.000
_cell.length_c   1.000
_cell.angle_alpha   90.00
_cell.angle_beta   90.00
_cell.angle_gamma   90.00
#
_symmetry.space_group_name_H-M   'P 1'
#
loop_
_entity.id
_entity.type
_entity.pdbx_description
1 polymer ?
#
loop_
_entity_poly.entity_id
_entity_poly.type
_entity_poly.pdbx_seq_one_letter_code
_entity_poly.pdbx_strand_id
1 'polypeptide(L)'
;MLKINGEVEPGRELAAIYGVRGFPSFVVANSEAEPIRTWIGYSRPETFVAHLREAIDDPIPIRLRIARLEQAPTERDAVIVATYHLQRLEARQAEDAFRLARECSGRKAGAYALEIFHARTLGLYNHETSAEELVALASETLDTADLDIGERLSIGTACLDAATRENHREVATPIIERVLETISASDLDEAASRQYQTLSIAKAMLIDKDPGRALAMRRQALDVGWEDSPTQLNDFAWWCFVNRINLEQAERLARRGAELTTDPALRAVILDTLAEICYARGDRKQAMAAIREAITEDPDNPYYREQLVRFGG
;
A
#
# COMPACT_ATOMS: atom_id res chain seq x y z
N MET A 1 10.31 26.82 -16.55
CA MET A 1 10.01 25.41 -16.18
C MET A 1 9.92 24.60 -17.45
N LEU A 2 10.81 23.62 -17.63
CA LEU A 2 10.79 22.70 -18.76
C LEU A 2 9.77 21.60 -18.47
N LYS A 3 8.89 21.28 -19.44
CA LYS A 3 7.94 20.17 -19.34
C LYS A 3 8.41 19.06 -20.26
N ILE A 4 8.56 17.85 -19.75
CA ILE A 4 9.06 16.68 -20.49
C ILE A 4 8.05 15.55 -20.30
N ASN A 5 7.71 14.86 -21.39
CA ASN A 5 6.95 13.63 -21.29
C ASN A 5 7.90 12.49 -20.90
N GLY A 6 7.81 12.02 -19.65
CA GLY A 6 8.66 10.96 -19.11
C GLY A 6 8.40 9.56 -19.69
N GLU A 7 7.32 9.37 -20.46
CA GLU A 7 6.93 8.07 -21.00
C GLU A 7 7.48 7.81 -22.42
N VAL A 8 8.14 8.80 -23.03
CA VAL A 8 8.74 8.72 -24.38
C VAL A 8 10.14 9.33 -24.38
N GLU A 9 10.97 9.02 -25.37
CA GLU A 9 12.30 9.61 -25.49
C GLU A 9 12.25 11.11 -25.83
N PRO A 10 13.15 11.95 -25.29
CA PRO A 10 14.26 11.63 -24.37
C PRO A 10 13.84 11.61 -22.88
N GLY A 11 12.55 11.72 -22.58
CA GLY A 11 12.05 11.79 -21.22
C GLY A 11 12.24 10.52 -20.40
N ARG A 12 12.23 9.34 -21.03
CA ARG A 12 12.59 8.06 -20.37
C ARG A 12 14.03 8.06 -19.88
N GLU A 13 14.97 8.50 -20.72
CA GLU A 13 16.38 8.65 -20.33
C GLU A 13 16.53 9.60 -19.15
N LEU A 14 15.90 10.78 -19.20
CA LEU A 14 15.93 11.74 -18.11
C LEU A 14 15.27 11.20 -16.83
N ALA A 15 14.15 10.48 -16.95
CA ALA A 15 13.51 9.82 -15.82
C ALA A 15 14.44 8.80 -15.17
N ALA A 16 15.20 8.03 -15.95
CA ALA A 16 16.20 7.09 -15.43
C ALA A 16 17.35 7.82 -14.71
N ILE A 17 17.91 8.89 -15.32
CA ILE A 17 19.00 9.70 -14.73
C ILE A 17 18.59 10.26 -13.37
N TYR A 18 17.41 10.86 -13.27
CA TYR A 18 16.91 11.46 -12.03
C TYR A 18 16.21 10.45 -11.11
N GLY A 19 16.13 9.17 -11.50
CA GLY A 19 15.44 8.09 -10.78
C GLY A 19 13.98 8.39 -10.46
N VAL A 20 13.26 8.96 -11.43
CA VAL A 20 11.81 9.19 -11.33
C VAL A 20 11.08 7.85 -11.24
N ARG A 21 10.25 7.68 -10.21
CA ARG A 21 9.45 6.46 -9.95
C ARG A 21 7.94 6.64 -10.10
N GLY A 22 7.47 7.87 -10.31
CA GLY A 22 6.06 8.19 -10.47
C GLY A 22 5.84 9.51 -11.19
N PHE A 23 4.64 9.69 -11.75
CA PHE A 23 4.28 10.91 -12.47
C PHE A 23 3.03 11.59 -11.88
N PRO A 24 2.95 12.93 -11.87
CA PRO A 24 4.03 13.85 -12.25
C PRO A 24 5.18 13.83 -11.25
N SER A 25 6.39 14.12 -11.72
CA SER A 25 7.58 14.34 -10.88
C SER A 25 8.19 15.69 -11.18
N PHE A 26 8.69 16.35 -10.15
CA PHE A 26 9.37 17.63 -10.27
C PHE A 26 10.82 17.49 -9.79
N VAL A 27 11.75 17.98 -10.61
CA VAL A 27 13.17 17.97 -10.32
C VAL A 27 13.68 19.40 -10.45
N VAL A 28 14.26 19.92 -9.37
CA VAL A 28 15.04 21.16 -9.39
C VAL A 28 16.49 20.76 -9.44
N ALA A 29 17.21 21.19 -10.48
CA ALA A 29 18.62 20.88 -10.71
C ALA A 29 19.43 22.16 -10.92
N ASN A 30 20.73 22.10 -10.64
CA ASN A 30 21.66 23.19 -10.91
C ASN A 30 22.06 23.26 -12.41
N SER A 31 22.94 24.18 -12.77
CA SER A 31 23.44 24.33 -14.15
C SER A 31 24.28 23.15 -14.65
N GLU A 32 24.74 22.29 -13.75
CA GLU A 32 25.48 21.05 -14.05
C GLU A 32 24.55 19.82 -14.12
N ALA A 33 23.22 20.04 -14.12
CA ALA A 33 22.20 18.99 -14.11
C ALA A 33 22.21 18.12 -12.83
N GLU A 34 22.79 18.60 -11.74
CA GLU A 34 22.77 17.89 -10.46
C GLU A 34 21.49 18.20 -9.69
N PRO A 35 20.78 17.18 -9.14
CA PRO A 35 19.55 17.41 -8.42
C PRO A 35 19.81 18.16 -7.12
N ILE A 36 19.03 19.22 -6.89
CA ILE A 36 18.94 19.99 -5.65
C ILE A 36 17.75 19.47 -4.82
N ARG A 37 16.62 19.22 -5.48
CA ARG A 37 15.39 18.73 -4.84
C ARG A 37 14.49 17.99 -5.80
N THR A 38 13.76 17.01 -5.28
CA THR A 38 12.77 16.23 -6.03
C THR A 38 11.50 16.01 -5.21
N TRP A 39 10.33 15.96 -5.88
CA TRP A 39 9.08 15.51 -5.28
C TRP A 39 8.12 14.93 -6.34
N ILE A 40 7.34 13.93 -5.93
CA ILE A 40 6.36 13.23 -6.76
C ILE A 40 4.95 13.68 -6.39
N GLY A 41 4.09 13.73 -7.41
CA GLY A 41 2.66 13.93 -7.26
C GLY A 41 2.25 15.38 -7.29
N TYR A 42 0.93 15.58 -7.30
CA TYR A 42 0.34 16.89 -7.18
C TYR A 42 0.34 17.32 -5.71
N SER A 43 0.93 18.48 -5.45
CA SER A 43 0.77 19.16 -4.18
C SER A 43 -0.13 20.38 -4.38
N ARG A 44 -0.71 20.90 -3.28
CA ARG A 44 -1.44 22.17 -3.34
C ARG A 44 -0.49 23.26 -3.86
N PRO A 45 -0.98 24.28 -4.60
CA PRO A 45 -0.12 25.33 -5.16
C PRO A 45 0.84 25.94 -4.14
N GLU A 46 0.40 26.11 -2.90
CA GLU A 46 1.19 26.67 -1.81
C GLU A 46 2.38 25.76 -1.44
N THR A 47 2.14 24.45 -1.34
CA THR A 47 3.18 23.45 -1.07
C THR A 47 4.18 23.36 -2.22
N PHE A 48 3.70 23.38 -3.46
CA PHE A 48 4.56 23.42 -4.64
C PHE A 48 5.49 24.63 -4.62
N VAL A 49 4.95 25.82 -4.37
CA VAL A 49 5.73 27.06 -4.29
C VAL A 49 6.71 27.02 -3.14
N ALA A 50 6.35 26.45 -1.98
CA ALA A 50 7.25 26.28 -0.84
C ALA A 50 8.45 25.40 -1.20
N HIS A 51 8.24 24.22 -1.79
CA HIS A 51 9.34 23.35 -2.23
C HIS A 51 10.27 24.03 -3.23
N LEU A 52 9.69 24.77 -4.19
CA LEU A 52 10.47 25.49 -5.18
C LEU A 52 11.30 26.61 -4.55
N ARG A 53 10.72 27.41 -3.65
CA ARG A 53 11.45 28.47 -2.92
C ARG A 53 12.59 27.90 -2.10
N GLU A 54 12.33 26.84 -1.33
CA GLU A 54 13.36 26.20 -0.51
C GLU A 54 14.55 25.70 -1.37
N ALA A 55 14.29 25.18 -2.57
CA ALA A 55 15.33 24.74 -3.48
C ALA A 55 16.10 25.92 -4.13
N ILE A 56 15.45 27.07 -4.35
CA ILE A 56 16.08 28.28 -4.87
C ILE A 56 16.95 28.96 -3.81
N ASP A 57 16.44 29.05 -2.58
CA ASP A 57 17.11 29.72 -1.46
C ASP A 57 18.30 28.91 -0.94
N ASP A 58 18.32 27.60 -1.17
CA ASP A 58 19.36 26.67 -0.76
C ASP A 58 19.72 25.72 -1.91
N PRO A 59 20.45 26.19 -2.93
CA PRO A 59 20.68 25.48 -4.18
C PRO A 59 21.79 24.41 -4.09
N ILE A 60 22.02 23.86 -2.89
CA ILE A 60 23.07 22.86 -2.65
C ILE A 60 22.60 21.51 -3.22
N PRO A 61 23.37 20.90 -4.15
CA PRO A 61 23.05 19.59 -4.72
C PRO A 61 22.97 18.49 -3.66
N ILE A 62 22.08 17.52 -3.88
CA ILE A 62 21.85 16.38 -2.97
C ILE A 62 23.15 15.65 -2.65
N ARG A 63 24.03 15.41 -3.64
CA ARG A 63 25.32 14.75 -3.40
C ARG A 63 26.19 15.47 -2.36
N LEU A 64 26.15 16.81 -2.34
CA LEU A 64 26.94 17.60 -1.39
C LEU A 64 26.31 17.58 -0.02
N ARG A 65 24.98 17.49 0.08
CA ARG A 65 24.29 17.26 1.36
C ARG A 65 24.65 15.90 1.94
N ILE A 66 24.63 14.84 1.13
CA ILE A 66 25.06 13.50 1.54
C ILE A 66 26.49 13.54 2.09
N ALA A 67 27.44 14.15 1.37
CA ALA A 67 28.81 14.29 1.83
C ALA A 67 28.95 15.11 3.13
N ARG A 68 28.08 16.11 3.35
CA ARG A 68 28.07 16.90 4.60
C ARG A 68 27.53 16.11 5.78
N LEU A 69 26.56 15.23 5.57
CA LEU A 69 26.00 14.39 6.63
C LEU A 69 27.05 13.47 7.26
N GLU A 70 28.09 13.08 6.51
CA GLU A 70 29.21 12.28 7.02
C GLU A 70 30.13 13.07 7.97
N GLN A 71 30.20 14.40 7.84
CA GLN A 71 31.17 15.25 8.54
C GLN A 71 30.55 16.10 9.66
N ALA A 72 29.41 16.71 9.36
CA ALA A 72 28.71 17.63 10.25
C ALA A 72 27.20 17.53 9.97
N PRO A 73 26.55 16.44 10.43
CA PRO A 73 25.15 16.20 10.12
C PRO A 73 24.25 17.28 10.72
N THR A 74 23.25 17.69 9.94
CA THR A 74 22.22 18.63 10.36
C THR A 74 20.85 18.03 10.11
N GLU A 75 19.87 18.37 10.97
CA GLU A 75 18.48 17.92 10.81
C GLU A 75 17.96 18.29 9.40
N ARG A 76 18.24 19.51 8.94
CA ARG A 76 17.79 20.01 7.64
C ARG A 76 18.35 19.20 6.47
N ASP A 77 19.66 18.96 6.43
CA ASP A 77 20.26 18.18 5.33
C ASP A 77 19.76 16.74 5.36
N ALA A 78 19.60 16.16 6.55
CA ALA A 78 19.12 14.80 6.73
C ALA A 78 17.68 14.63 6.23
N VAL A 79 16.77 15.56 6.53
CA VAL A 79 15.39 15.54 6.01
C VAL A 79 15.34 15.68 4.50
N ILE A 80 16.17 16.56 3.91
CA ILE A 80 16.19 16.75 2.46
C ILE A 80 16.69 15.47 1.76
N VAL A 81 17.76 14.86 2.28
CA VAL A 81 18.30 13.61 1.76
C VAL A 81 17.30 12.45 1.95
N ALA A 82 16.65 12.36 3.11
CA ALA A 82 15.63 11.35 3.39
C ALA A 82 14.46 11.46 2.41
N THR A 83 13.96 12.67 2.20
CA THR A 83 12.89 12.94 1.24
C THR A 83 13.32 12.55 -0.17
N TYR A 84 14.54 12.93 -0.60
CA TYR A 84 15.06 12.56 -1.91
C TYR A 84 15.05 11.04 -2.14
N HIS A 85 15.53 10.25 -1.18
CA HIS A 85 15.51 8.79 -1.24
C HIS A 85 14.09 8.21 -1.21
N LEU A 86 13.20 8.78 -0.38
CA LEU A 86 11.80 8.36 -0.30
C LEU A 86 11.09 8.50 -1.65
N GLN A 87 11.27 9.63 -2.34
CA GLN A 87 10.69 9.87 -3.66
C GLN A 87 11.23 8.90 -4.73
N ARG A 88 12.40 8.29 -4.50
CA ARG A 88 13.03 7.32 -5.40
C ARG A 88 12.73 5.87 -5.02
N LEU A 89 11.89 5.67 -4.00
CA LEU A 89 11.57 4.36 -3.40
C LEU A 89 12.80 3.64 -2.84
N GLU A 90 13.81 4.40 -2.41
CA GLU A 90 15.04 3.92 -1.79
C GLU A 90 14.84 3.83 -0.27
N ALA A 91 14.09 2.80 0.16
CA ALA A 91 13.53 2.68 1.51
C ALA A 91 14.58 2.77 2.63
N ARG A 92 15.65 1.97 2.55
CA ARG A 92 16.72 1.96 3.57
C ARG A 92 17.40 3.32 3.71
N GLN A 93 17.79 3.93 2.60
CA GLN A 93 18.48 5.22 2.60
C GLN A 93 17.57 6.34 3.12
N ALA A 94 16.26 6.29 2.80
CA ALA A 94 15.29 7.22 3.33
C ALA A 94 15.15 7.08 4.85
N GLU A 95 15.03 5.85 5.35
CA GLU A 95 14.96 5.57 6.78
C GLU A 95 16.22 6.02 7.52
N ASP A 96 17.41 5.65 7.04
CA ASP A 96 18.68 6.00 7.67
C ASP A 96 18.83 7.52 7.80
N ALA A 97 18.45 8.26 6.76
CA ALA A 97 18.48 9.71 6.77
C ALA A 97 17.41 10.32 7.71
N PHE A 98 16.20 9.77 7.82
CA PHE A 98 15.23 10.23 8.82
C PHE A 98 15.66 9.92 10.25
N ARG A 99 16.31 8.78 10.49
CA ARG A 99 16.91 8.45 11.80
C ARG A 99 18.00 9.46 12.16
N LEU A 100 18.87 9.81 11.21
CA LEU A 100 19.87 10.85 11.40
C LEU A 100 19.22 12.22 11.67
N ALA A 101 18.15 12.56 10.96
CA ALA A 101 17.40 13.79 11.22
C ALA A 101 16.85 13.83 12.65
N ARG A 102 16.29 12.71 13.14
CA ARG A 102 15.83 12.54 14.51
C ARG A 102 16.95 12.77 15.52
N GLU A 103 18.13 12.18 15.29
CA GLU A 103 19.31 12.38 16.14
C GLU A 103 19.77 13.85 16.18
N CYS A 104 19.81 14.51 15.03
CA CYS A 104 20.22 15.92 14.92
C CYS A 104 19.19 16.91 15.48
N SER A 105 17.91 16.54 15.51
CA SER A 105 16.83 17.45 15.88
C SER A 105 16.92 17.97 17.32
N GLY A 106 17.51 17.19 18.23
CA GLY A 106 17.43 17.44 19.68
C GLY A 106 15.98 17.47 20.20
N ARG A 107 15.00 17.04 19.40
CA ARG A 107 13.57 17.02 19.72
C ARG A 107 13.21 15.75 20.50
N LYS A 108 11.92 15.63 20.85
CA LYS A 108 11.36 14.45 21.51
C LYS A 108 11.58 13.19 20.65
N ALA A 109 11.58 12.03 21.31
CA ALA A 109 11.80 10.72 20.68
C ALA A 109 10.88 10.43 19.48
N GLY A 110 9.68 11.01 19.43
CA GLY A 110 8.74 10.85 18.32
C GLY A 110 9.03 11.67 17.06
N ALA A 111 10.04 12.54 17.05
CA ALA A 111 10.38 13.29 15.85
C ALA A 111 10.71 12.34 14.69
N TYR A 112 10.07 12.55 13.54
CA TYR A 112 10.22 11.73 12.33
C TYR A 112 9.79 10.26 12.44
N ALA A 113 9.14 9.83 13.53
CA ALA A 113 8.78 8.43 13.71
C ALA A 113 7.81 7.93 12.62
N LEU A 114 6.84 8.75 12.21
CA LEU A 114 5.91 8.41 11.14
C LEU A 114 6.61 8.32 9.77
N GLU A 115 7.54 9.24 9.48
CA GLU A 115 8.32 9.23 8.25
C GLU A 115 9.26 8.02 8.17
N ILE A 116 9.88 7.64 9.30
CA ILE A 116 10.65 6.40 9.44
C ILE A 116 9.76 5.18 9.18
N PHE A 117 8.56 5.15 9.77
CA PHE A 117 7.58 4.07 9.54
C PHE A 117 7.17 3.96 8.06
N HIS A 118 6.87 5.08 7.40
CA HIS A 118 6.52 5.09 5.98
C HIS A 118 7.69 4.65 5.08
N ALA A 119 8.91 5.11 5.35
CA ALA A 119 10.10 4.66 4.63
C ALA A 119 10.28 3.14 4.76
N ARG A 120 10.13 2.59 5.97
CA ARG A 120 10.18 1.16 6.23
C ARG A 120 9.08 0.37 5.51
N THR A 121 7.87 0.93 5.44
CA THR A 121 6.74 0.31 4.72
C THR A 121 7.04 0.13 3.23
N LEU A 122 7.80 1.04 2.61
CA LEU A 122 8.25 0.87 1.21
C LEU A 122 9.19 -0.34 1.05
N GLY A 123 9.96 -0.69 2.08
CA GLY A 123 10.85 -1.84 2.10
C GLY A 123 10.13 -3.18 1.89
N LEU A 124 8.82 -3.25 2.19
CA LEU A 124 8.00 -4.44 1.92
C LEU A 124 7.97 -4.82 0.43
N TYR A 125 7.90 -3.82 -0.46
CA TYR A 125 7.82 -4.06 -1.91
C TYR A 125 9.12 -4.63 -2.50
N ASN A 126 10.24 -4.42 -1.80
CA ASN A 126 11.56 -4.89 -2.22
C ASN A 126 12.07 -6.05 -1.35
N HIS A 127 11.21 -6.65 -0.49
CA HIS A 127 11.58 -7.69 0.46
C HIS A 127 12.73 -7.29 1.41
N GLU A 128 12.82 -6.01 1.74
CA GLU A 128 13.84 -5.46 2.65
C GLU A 128 13.38 -5.41 4.12
N THR A 129 12.12 -5.77 4.38
CA THR A 129 11.46 -5.66 5.68
C THR A 129 10.42 -6.76 5.82
N SER A 130 10.30 -7.34 7.02
CA SER A 130 9.22 -8.29 7.35
C SER A 130 8.03 -7.64 8.04
N ALA A 131 6.90 -8.35 8.12
CA ALA A 131 5.73 -7.90 8.87
C ALA A 131 6.03 -7.70 10.37
N GLU A 132 6.84 -8.57 10.98
CA GLU A 132 7.23 -8.46 12.39
C GLU A 132 8.07 -7.21 12.67
N GLU A 133 9.04 -6.92 11.79
CA GLU A 133 9.86 -5.71 11.90
C GLU A 133 9.00 -4.45 11.79
N LEU A 134 8.03 -4.44 10.87
CA LEU A 134 7.13 -3.32 10.71
C LEU A 134 6.20 -3.14 11.91
N VAL A 135 5.70 -4.24 12.50
CA VAL A 135 4.87 -4.21 13.71
C VAL A 135 5.64 -3.71 14.93
N ALA A 136 6.91 -4.10 15.07
CA ALA A 136 7.77 -3.59 16.12
C ALA A 136 7.95 -2.06 15.99
N LEU A 137 8.21 -1.57 14.78
CA LEU A 137 8.34 -0.15 14.49
C LEU A 137 7.02 0.62 14.66
N ALA A 138 5.89 0.02 14.29
CA ALA A 138 4.56 0.58 14.50
C ALA A 138 4.30 0.82 15.98
N SER A 139 4.69 -0.12 16.85
CA SER A 139 4.54 0.02 18.30
C SER A 139 5.34 1.22 18.82
N GLU A 140 6.62 1.34 18.47
CA GLU A 140 7.46 2.50 18.81
C GLU A 140 6.83 3.81 18.32
N THR A 141 6.32 3.82 17.10
CA THR A 141 5.72 5.01 16.48
C THR A 141 4.46 5.44 17.23
N LEU A 142 3.57 4.50 17.55
CA LEU A 142 2.35 4.75 18.32
C LEU A 142 2.61 5.19 19.77
N ASP A 143 3.77 4.82 20.34
CA ASP A 143 4.21 5.22 21.68
C ASP A 143 4.82 6.62 21.73
N THR A 144 5.49 7.05 20.67
CA THR A 144 6.38 8.21 20.71
C THR A 144 5.87 9.41 19.92
N ALA A 145 5.12 9.19 18.84
CA ALA A 145 4.64 10.23 17.95
C ALA A 145 3.29 10.82 18.40
N ASP A 146 3.11 12.10 18.14
CA ASP A 146 1.82 12.78 18.24
C ASP A 146 1.08 12.57 16.92
N LEU A 147 0.22 11.55 16.88
CA LEU A 147 -0.44 11.07 15.66
C LEU A 147 -1.92 11.40 15.67
N ASP A 148 -2.40 11.90 14.53
CA ASP A 148 -3.83 12.03 14.28
C ASP A 148 -4.51 10.67 14.03
N ILE A 149 -5.84 10.67 13.90
CA ILE A 149 -6.64 9.47 13.68
C ILE A 149 -6.27 8.77 12.36
N GLY A 150 -6.09 9.54 11.28
CA GLY A 150 -5.76 8.99 9.97
C GLY A 150 -4.38 8.33 9.95
N GLU A 151 -3.39 8.94 10.63
CA GLU A 151 -2.05 8.39 10.75
C GLU A 151 -2.03 7.08 11.55
N ARG A 152 -2.78 7.00 12.65
CA ARG A 152 -2.94 5.76 13.43
C ARG A 152 -3.57 4.64 12.60
N LEU A 153 -4.62 4.96 11.85
CA LEU A 153 -5.29 4.02 10.96
C LEU A 153 -4.40 3.57 9.80
N SER A 154 -3.59 4.48 9.25
CA SER A 154 -2.60 4.18 8.23
C SER A 154 -1.57 3.17 8.73
N ILE A 155 -1.02 3.37 9.93
CA ILE A 155 -0.09 2.44 10.58
C ILE A 155 -0.72 1.06 10.74
N GLY A 156 -1.94 1.00 11.31
CA GLY A 156 -2.65 -0.27 11.50
C GLY A 156 -2.90 -1.02 10.20
N THR A 157 -3.30 -0.29 9.15
CA THR A 157 -3.58 -0.88 7.83
C THR A 157 -2.30 -1.39 7.17
N ALA A 158 -1.21 -0.62 7.21
CA ALA A 158 0.08 -1.03 6.67
C ALA A 158 0.61 -2.32 7.33
N CYS A 159 0.48 -2.44 8.66
CA CYS A 159 0.83 -3.66 9.38
C CYS A 159 -0.03 -4.86 8.97
N LEU A 160 -1.35 -4.67 8.82
CA LEU A 160 -2.25 -5.73 8.37
C LEU A 160 -1.93 -6.17 6.94
N ASP A 161 -1.63 -5.24 6.04
CA ASP A 161 -1.28 -5.53 4.65
C ASP A 161 0.04 -6.30 4.56
N ALA A 162 1.06 -5.87 5.32
CA ALA A 162 2.34 -6.58 5.42
C ALA A 162 2.15 -8.02 5.89
N ALA A 163 1.44 -8.20 7.01
CA ALA A 163 1.16 -9.50 7.59
C ALA A 163 0.32 -10.40 6.67
N THR A 164 -0.57 -9.80 5.87
CA THR A 164 -1.37 -10.54 4.88
C THR A 164 -0.53 -11.04 3.71
N ARG A 165 0.41 -10.22 3.21
CA ARG A 165 1.33 -10.62 2.11
C ARG A 165 2.23 -11.78 2.50
N GLU A 166 2.65 -11.83 3.77
CA GLU A 166 3.48 -12.91 4.31
C GLU A 166 2.66 -14.10 4.84
N ASN A 167 1.33 -14.06 4.70
CA ASN A 167 0.40 -15.08 5.19
C ASN A 167 0.48 -15.31 6.72
N HIS A 168 0.94 -14.32 7.49
CA HIS A 168 1.10 -14.35 8.95
C HIS A 168 0.27 -13.24 9.63
N ARG A 169 -1.04 -13.19 9.32
CA ARG A 169 -1.94 -12.07 9.68
C ARG A 169 -2.05 -11.79 11.18
N GLU A 170 -1.83 -12.81 12.01
CA GLU A 170 -1.81 -12.72 13.46
C GLU A 170 -0.75 -11.76 14.01
N VAL A 171 0.36 -11.56 13.28
CA VAL A 171 1.44 -10.64 13.67
C VAL A 171 0.95 -9.20 13.83
N ALA A 172 -0.04 -8.79 13.04
CA ALA A 172 -0.62 -7.44 13.10
C ALA A 172 -1.61 -7.23 14.25
N THR A 173 -2.06 -8.28 14.94
CA THR A 173 -3.13 -8.20 15.94
C THR A 173 -2.87 -7.20 17.08
N PRO A 174 -1.66 -7.07 17.66
CA PRO A 174 -1.43 -6.10 18.73
C PRO A 174 -1.60 -4.66 18.25
N ILE A 175 -1.22 -4.37 17.00
CA ILE A 175 -1.36 -3.04 16.42
C ILE A 175 -2.82 -2.74 16.10
N ILE A 176 -3.55 -3.71 15.53
CA ILE A 176 -4.97 -3.57 15.20
C ILE A 176 -5.78 -3.22 16.46
N GLU A 177 -5.60 -3.99 17.55
CA GLU A 177 -6.28 -3.75 18.81
C GLU A 177 -5.96 -2.35 19.36
N ARG A 178 -4.67 -2.05 19.49
CA ARG A 178 -4.18 -0.78 20.01
C ARG A 178 -4.69 0.43 19.24
N VAL A 179 -4.69 0.38 17.90
CA VAL A 179 -5.19 1.48 17.07
C VAL A 179 -6.69 1.68 17.30
N LEU A 180 -7.48 0.61 17.24
CA LEU A 180 -8.94 0.70 17.35
C LEU A 180 -9.43 1.13 18.74
N GLU A 181 -8.72 0.76 19.82
CA GLU A 181 -9.04 1.18 21.18
C GLU A 181 -8.91 2.69 21.41
N THR A 182 -8.06 3.36 20.62
CA THR A 182 -7.80 4.81 20.75
C THR A 182 -8.72 5.68 19.92
N ILE A 183 -9.62 5.09 19.10
CA ILE A 183 -10.39 5.81 18.10
C ILE A 183 -11.89 5.63 18.35
N SER A 184 -12.61 6.75 18.46
CA SER A 184 -14.07 6.75 18.45
C SER A 184 -14.59 6.80 17.01
N ALA A 185 -15.57 5.95 16.68
CA ALA A 185 -16.20 5.93 15.37
C ALA A 185 -16.95 7.24 15.02
N SER A 186 -17.30 8.06 16.01
CA SER A 186 -17.95 9.36 15.81
C SER A 186 -17.06 10.42 15.18
N ASP A 187 -15.74 10.23 15.23
CA ASP A 187 -14.76 11.27 14.91
C ASP A 187 -14.13 11.05 13.51
N LEU A 188 -14.68 10.10 12.74
CA LEU A 188 -14.13 9.65 11.48
C LEU A 188 -14.64 10.48 10.31
N ASP A 189 -13.72 10.96 9.48
CA ASP A 189 -14.05 11.35 8.11
C ASP A 189 -14.24 10.11 7.21
N GLU A 190 -14.58 10.33 5.94
CA GLU A 190 -14.87 9.23 5.02
C GLU A 190 -13.67 8.31 4.77
N ALA A 191 -12.45 8.88 4.67
CA ALA A 191 -11.24 8.10 4.41
C ALA A 191 -10.85 7.27 5.63
N ALA A 192 -10.86 7.90 6.82
CA ALA A 192 -10.63 7.25 8.09
C ALA A 192 -11.68 6.17 8.37
N SER A 193 -12.95 6.38 7.99
CA SER A 193 -14.02 5.40 8.14
C SER A 193 -13.73 4.10 7.39
N ARG A 194 -13.22 4.16 6.16
CA ARG A 194 -12.86 2.96 5.39
C ARG A 194 -11.72 2.17 6.02
N GLN A 195 -10.67 2.84 6.49
CA GLN A 195 -9.55 2.18 7.16
C GLN A 195 -9.99 1.58 8.50
N TYR A 196 -10.78 2.32 9.28
CA TYR A 196 -11.34 1.85 10.54
C TYR A 196 -12.22 0.60 10.34
N GLN A 197 -13.06 0.57 9.31
CA GLN A 197 -13.87 -0.61 8.96
C GLN A 197 -12.99 -1.81 8.59
N THR A 198 -11.95 -1.59 7.79
CA THR A 198 -10.99 -2.64 7.41
C THR A 198 -10.34 -3.29 8.63
N LEU A 199 -9.82 -2.47 9.54
CA LEU A 199 -9.22 -2.94 10.79
C LEU A 199 -10.26 -3.59 11.70
N SER A 200 -11.48 -3.07 11.77
CA SER A 200 -12.55 -3.66 12.59
C SER A 200 -12.99 -5.03 12.10
N ILE A 201 -13.06 -5.24 10.77
CA ILE A 201 -13.30 -6.55 10.18
C ILE A 201 -12.14 -7.51 10.52
N ALA A 202 -10.89 -7.04 10.43
CA ALA A 202 -9.72 -7.83 10.80
C ALA A 202 -9.72 -8.19 12.29
N LYS A 203 -10.09 -7.27 13.19
CA LYS A 203 -10.27 -7.54 14.62
C LYS A 203 -11.31 -8.62 14.86
N ALA A 204 -12.49 -8.51 14.23
CA ALA A 204 -13.54 -9.52 14.35
C ALA A 204 -13.05 -10.92 13.93
N MET A 205 -12.30 -11.00 12.82
CA MET A 205 -11.73 -12.26 12.32
C MET A 205 -10.61 -12.81 13.21
N LEU A 206 -9.62 -11.98 13.51
CA LEU A 206 -8.32 -12.42 14.02
C LEU A 206 -8.24 -12.40 15.55
N ILE A 207 -8.98 -11.50 16.21
CA ILE A 207 -8.91 -11.28 17.65
C ILE A 207 -10.17 -11.82 18.33
N ASP A 208 -11.34 -11.35 17.90
CA ASP A 208 -12.62 -11.73 18.53
C ASP A 208 -13.04 -13.16 18.13
N LYS A 209 -12.41 -13.74 17.10
CA LYS A 209 -12.71 -15.05 16.52
C LYS A 209 -14.19 -15.18 16.14
N ASP A 210 -14.79 -14.08 15.66
CA ASP A 210 -16.18 -13.98 15.25
C ASP A 210 -16.27 -13.73 13.72
N PRO A 211 -16.12 -14.79 12.91
CA PRO A 211 -16.24 -14.69 11.46
C PRO A 211 -17.63 -14.29 11.00
N GLY A 212 -18.68 -14.55 11.81
CA GLY A 212 -20.05 -14.16 11.50
C GLY A 212 -20.23 -12.64 11.53
N ARG A 213 -19.70 -12.00 12.59
CA ARG A 213 -19.66 -10.55 12.70
C ARG A 213 -18.78 -9.93 11.62
N ALA A 214 -17.60 -10.48 11.37
CA ALA A 214 -16.72 -9.98 10.31
C ALA A 214 -17.40 -10.01 8.94
N LEU A 215 -18.09 -11.10 8.61
CA LEU A 215 -18.87 -11.25 7.38
C LEU A 215 -19.99 -10.21 7.28
N ALA A 216 -20.74 -10.00 8.37
CA ALA A 216 -21.81 -9.00 8.42
C ALA A 216 -21.27 -7.58 8.18
N MET A 217 -20.16 -7.23 8.85
CA MET A 217 -19.48 -5.94 8.67
C MET A 217 -18.96 -5.76 7.25
N ARG A 218 -18.31 -6.78 6.68
CA ARG A 218 -17.82 -6.74 5.29
C ARG A 218 -18.95 -6.50 4.31
N ARG A 219 -20.12 -7.09 4.52
CA ARG A 219 -21.30 -6.90 3.66
C ARG A 219 -21.88 -5.49 3.80
N GLN A 220 -21.89 -4.92 5.00
CA GLN A 220 -22.36 -3.56 5.25
C GLN A 220 -21.45 -2.49 4.65
N ALA A 221 -20.16 -2.80 4.45
CA ALA A 221 -19.18 -1.92 3.83
C ALA A 221 -19.25 -1.88 2.29
N LEU A 222 -20.14 -2.66 1.66
CA LEU A 222 -20.36 -2.62 0.22
C LEU A 222 -21.20 -1.40 -0.17
N ASP A 223 -20.95 -0.87 -1.36
CA ASP A 223 -21.68 0.30 -1.86
C ASP A 223 -23.14 -0.04 -2.19
N VAL A 224 -23.99 0.98 -2.24
CA VAL A 224 -25.37 0.82 -2.70
C VAL A 224 -25.39 0.26 -4.13
N GLY A 225 -26.16 -0.81 -4.36
CA GLY A 225 -26.24 -1.47 -5.67
C GLY A 225 -25.12 -2.46 -5.96
N TRP A 226 -24.33 -2.85 -4.95
CA TRP A 226 -23.27 -3.85 -5.09
C TRP A 226 -23.77 -5.18 -5.67
N GLU A 227 -25.05 -5.55 -5.50
CA GLU A 227 -25.62 -6.79 -6.04
C GLU A 227 -25.56 -6.88 -7.57
N ASP A 228 -25.47 -5.74 -8.26
CA ASP A 228 -25.37 -5.65 -9.72
C ASP A 228 -23.96 -5.22 -10.20
N SER A 229 -22.98 -5.14 -9.29
CA SER A 229 -21.60 -4.77 -9.60
C SER A 229 -20.71 -6.02 -9.67
N PRO A 230 -20.27 -6.47 -10.87
CA PRO A 230 -19.37 -7.63 -10.99
C PRO A 230 -18.11 -7.52 -10.13
N THR A 231 -17.53 -6.31 -10.06
CA THR A 231 -16.34 -6.03 -9.26
C THR A 231 -16.61 -6.24 -7.77
N GLN A 232 -17.66 -5.62 -7.20
CA GLN A 232 -17.95 -5.75 -5.76
C GLN A 232 -18.37 -7.18 -5.38
N LEU A 233 -19.12 -7.86 -6.24
CA LEU A 233 -19.46 -9.27 -6.08
C LEU A 233 -18.21 -10.13 -5.99
N ASN A 234 -17.25 -9.89 -6.89
CA ASN A 234 -15.99 -10.60 -6.90
C ASN A 234 -15.12 -10.29 -5.70
N ASP A 235 -14.97 -9.02 -5.34
CA ASP A 235 -14.18 -8.58 -4.19
C ASP A 235 -14.70 -9.18 -2.88
N PHE A 236 -16.02 -9.30 -2.74
CA PHE A 236 -16.65 -9.97 -1.60
C PHE A 236 -16.43 -11.48 -1.63
N ALA A 237 -16.56 -12.12 -2.80
CA ALA A 237 -16.34 -13.56 -2.97
C ALA A 237 -14.88 -13.95 -2.70
N TRP A 238 -13.92 -13.18 -3.23
CA TRP A 238 -12.49 -13.35 -2.99
C TRP A 238 -12.17 -13.18 -1.50
N TRP A 239 -12.72 -12.14 -0.85
CA TRP A 239 -12.52 -11.97 0.59
C TRP A 239 -13.04 -13.17 1.40
N CYS A 240 -14.22 -13.71 1.05
CA CYS A 240 -14.74 -14.94 1.65
C CYS A 240 -13.80 -16.14 1.43
N PHE A 241 -13.24 -16.28 0.22
CA PHE A 241 -12.28 -17.33 -0.12
C PHE A 241 -11.00 -17.25 0.73
N VAL A 242 -10.36 -16.08 0.76
CA VAL A 242 -9.10 -15.84 1.52
C VAL A 242 -9.30 -16.15 3.00
N ASN A 243 -10.47 -15.80 3.55
CA ASN A 243 -10.78 -16.03 4.95
C ASN A 243 -11.39 -17.42 5.24
N ARG A 244 -11.63 -18.24 4.21
CA ARG A 244 -12.27 -19.57 4.31
C ARG A 244 -13.64 -19.53 4.99
N ILE A 245 -14.44 -18.50 4.72
CA ILE A 245 -15.78 -18.35 5.29
C ILE A 245 -16.85 -18.26 4.21
N ASN A 246 -18.03 -18.81 4.49
CA ASN A 246 -19.23 -18.66 3.66
C ASN A 246 -19.00 -18.97 2.16
N LEU A 247 -18.23 -20.03 1.88
CA LEU A 247 -17.78 -20.37 0.54
C LEU A 247 -18.95 -20.69 -0.40
N GLU A 248 -20.05 -21.24 0.11
CA GLU A 248 -21.27 -21.47 -0.66
C GLU A 248 -21.85 -20.17 -1.24
N GLN A 249 -21.90 -19.10 -0.43
CA GLN A 249 -22.40 -17.82 -0.90
C GLN A 249 -21.38 -17.14 -1.80
N ALA A 250 -20.09 -17.22 -1.46
CA ALA A 250 -19.01 -16.68 -2.28
C ALA A 250 -19.06 -17.26 -3.71
N GLU A 251 -19.27 -18.58 -3.84
CA GLU A 251 -19.43 -19.27 -5.13
C GLU A 251 -20.59 -18.68 -5.95
N ARG A 252 -21.77 -18.48 -5.31
CA ARG A 252 -22.94 -17.89 -5.97
C ARG A 252 -22.68 -16.45 -6.44
N LEU A 253 -22.01 -15.65 -5.62
CA LEU A 253 -21.70 -14.26 -5.96
C LEU A 253 -20.66 -14.18 -7.08
N ALA A 254 -19.61 -15.00 -7.06
CA ALA A 254 -18.63 -15.07 -8.14
C ALA A 254 -19.27 -15.51 -9.46
N ARG A 255 -20.13 -16.55 -9.46
CA ARG A 255 -20.90 -16.93 -10.66
C ARG A 255 -21.73 -15.76 -11.20
N ARG A 256 -22.48 -15.09 -10.32
CA ARG A 256 -23.30 -13.94 -10.71
C ARG A 256 -22.47 -12.80 -11.29
N GLY A 257 -21.33 -12.50 -10.68
CA GLY A 257 -20.40 -11.48 -11.15
C GLY A 257 -19.88 -11.78 -12.56
N ALA A 258 -19.49 -13.03 -12.81
CA ALA A 258 -19.04 -13.47 -14.13
C ALA A 258 -20.17 -13.31 -15.17
N GLU A 259 -21.40 -13.71 -14.85
CA GLU A 259 -22.58 -13.56 -15.72
C GLU A 259 -22.96 -12.11 -16.03
N LEU A 260 -22.72 -11.19 -15.10
CA LEU A 260 -23.12 -9.78 -15.23
C LEU A 260 -22.14 -8.94 -16.07
N THR A 261 -20.85 -9.29 -16.06
CA THR A 261 -19.84 -8.52 -16.81
C THR A 261 -19.81 -8.91 -18.28
N THR A 262 -19.60 -7.91 -19.14
CA THR A 262 -19.27 -8.09 -20.56
C THR A 262 -17.81 -7.81 -20.88
N ASP A 263 -17.02 -7.34 -19.91
CA ASP A 263 -15.58 -7.15 -20.02
C ASP A 263 -14.87 -8.51 -19.87
N PRO A 264 -14.19 -9.02 -20.92
CA PRO A 264 -13.50 -10.30 -20.89
C PRO A 264 -12.40 -10.37 -19.82
N ALA A 265 -11.65 -9.29 -19.62
CA ALA A 265 -10.55 -9.27 -18.66
C ALA A 265 -11.08 -9.39 -17.23
N LEU A 266 -12.12 -8.61 -16.91
CA LEU A 266 -12.81 -8.74 -15.63
C LEU A 266 -13.45 -10.11 -15.48
N ARG A 267 -14.11 -10.63 -16.52
CA ARG A 267 -14.75 -11.96 -16.49
C ARG A 267 -13.73 -13.05 -16.17
N ALA A 268 -12.54 -13.01 -16.79
CA ALA A 268 -11.45 -13.95 -16.51
C ALA A 268 -11.03 -13.93 -15.03
N VAL A 269 -10.86 -12.74 -14.44
CA VAL A 269 -10.53 -12.57 -13.01
C VAL A 269 -11.62 -13.15 -12.10
N ILE A 270 -12.89 -12.94 -12.42
CA ILE A 270 -14.00 -13.47 -11.61
C ILE A 270 -14.08 -15.00 -11.73
N LEU A 271 -13.83 -15.54 -12.92
CA LEU A 271 -13.79 -16.99 -13.16
C LEU A 271 -12.64 -17.67 -12.43
N ASP A 272 -11.47 -17.03 -12.31
CA ASP A 272 -10.36 -17.51 -11.49
C ASP A 272 -10.76 -17.55 -9.99
N THR A 273 -11.40 -16.49 -9.49
CA THR A 273 -11.95 -16.46 -8.12
C THR A 273 -12.96 -17.58 -7.89
N LEU A 274 -13.87 -17.83 -8.85
CA LEU A 274 -14.81 -18.94 -8.79
C LEU A 274 -14.08 -20.29 -8.75
N ALA A 275 -13.03 -20.46 -9.56
CA ALA A 275 -12.25 -21.69 -9.61
C ALA A 275 -11.58 -21.99 -8.25
N GLU A 276 -10.96 -20.98 -7.65
CA GLU A 276 -10.37 -21.02 -6.31
C GLU A 276 -11.39 -21.44 -5.24
N ILE A 277 -12.59 -20.85 -5.26
CA ILE A 277 -13.68 -21.19 -4.33
C ILE A 277 -14.14 -22.64 -4.52
N CYS A 278 -14.42 -23.06 -5.75
CA CYS A 278 -14.84 -24.43 -6.04
C CYS A 278 -13.78 -25.44 -5.60
N TYR A 279 -12.49 -25.16 -5.84
CA TYR A 279 -11.40 -26.03 -5.43
C TYR A 279 -11.32 -26.15 -3.90
N ALA A 280 -11.43 -25.02 -3.18
CA ALA A 280 -11.45 -25.00 -1.72
C ALA A 280 -12.62 -25.77 -1.10
N ARG A 281 -13.74 -25.86 -1.82
CA ARG A 281 -14.92 -26.65 -1.45
C ARG A 281 -14.81 -28.13 -1.81
N GLY A 282 -13.72 -28.55 -2.45
CA GLY A 282 -13.50 -29.91 -2.94
C GLY A 282 -14.19 -30.21 -4.27
N ASP A 283 -14.84 -29.23 -4.92
CA ASP A 283 -15.43 -29.39 -6.25
C ASP A 283 -14.41 -29.09 -7.34
N ARG A 284 -13.48 -30.04 -7.48
CA ARG A 284 -12.42 -29.99 -8.47
C ARG A 284 -12.93 -29.91 -9.90
N LYS A 285 -14.08 -30.54 -10.19
CA LYS A 285 -14.67 -30.53 -11.54
C LYS A 285 -15.12 -29.12 -11.92
N GLN A 286 -15.81 -28.43 -11.01
CA GLN A 286 -16.23 -27.05 -11.24
C GLN A 286 -15.05 -26.08 -11.26
N ALA A 287 -14.06 -26.26 -10.39
CA ALA A 287 -12.84 -25.45 -10.41
C ALA A 287 -12.14 -25.52 -11.78
N MET A 288 -12.00 -26.74 -12.30
CA MET A 288 -11.38 -26.99 -13.60
C MET A 288 -12.20 -26.48 -14.79
N ALA A 289 -13.52 -26.40 -14.65
CA ALA A 289 -14.37 -25.81 -15.68
C ALA A 289 -14.22 -24.28 -15.70
N ALA A 290 -14.29 -23.64 -14.52
CA ALA A 290 -14.19 -22.19 -14.38
C ALA A 290 -12.84 -21.65 -14.87
N ILE A 291 -11.72 -22.29 -14.50
CA ILE A 291 -10.39 -21.81 -14.95
C ILE A 291 -10.15 -22.01 -16.45
N ARG A 292 -10.72 -23.04 -17.08
CA ARG A 292 -10.67 -23.21 -18.55
C ARG A 292 -11.42 -22.11 -19.26
N GLU A 293 -12.53 -21.68 -18.67
CA GLU A 293 -13.29 -20.53 -19.17
C GLU A 293 -12.50 -19.24 -19.00
N ALA A 294 -11.83 -19.03 -17.85
CA ALA A 294 -10.93 -17.89 -17.67
C ALA A 294 -9.81 -17.83 -18.72
N ILE A 295 -9.19 -18.96 -19.06
CA ILE A 295 -8.19 -19.07 -20.15
C ILE A 295 -8.82 -18.74 -21.52
N THR A 296 -10.11 -19.00 -21.71
CA THR A 296 -10.79 -18.65 -22.96
C THR A 296 -11.01 -17.15 -23.07
N GLU A 297 -11.35 -16.49 -21.97
CA GLU A 297 -11.56 -15.03 -21.89
C GLU A 297 -10.24 -14.24 -21.99
N ASP A 298 -9.16 -14.75 -21.38
CA ASP A 298 -7.82 -14.16 -21.39
C ASP A 298 -6.75 -15.24 -21.66
N PRO A 299 -6.54 -15.60 -22.94
CA PRO A 299 -5.63 -16.67 -23.33
C PRO A 299 -4.16 -16.29 -23.18
N ASP A 300 -3.79 -15.02 -23.06
CA ASP A 300 -2.39 -14.62 -22.99
C ASP A 300 -1.83 -14.62 -21.57
N ASN A 301 -2.71 -14.76 -20.57
CA ASN A 301 -2.31 -14.80 -19.18
C ASN A 301 -1.74 -16.17 -18.77
N PRO A 302 -0.44 -16.27 -18.45
CA PRO A 302 0.19 -17.54 -18.08
C PRO A 302 -0.30 -18.08 -16.74
N TYR A 303 -0.72 -17.21 -15.82
CA TYR A 303 -1.15 -17.59 -14.47
C TYR A 303 -2.35 -18.55 -14.50
N TYR A 304 -3.34 -18.34 -15.39
CA TYR A 304 -4.49 -19.23 -15.47
C TYR A 304 -4.13 -20.64 -15.94
N ARG A 305 -3.09 -20.78 -16.77
CA ARG A 305 -2.57 -22.11 -17.17
C ARG A 305 -1.89 -22.82 -16.00
N GLU A 306 -1.16 -22.09 -15.17
CA GLU A 306 -0.56 -22.63 -13.95
C GLU A 306 -1.64 -23.08 -12.97
N GLN A 307 -2.70 -22.28 -12.81
CA GLN A 307 -3.87 -22.64 -12.00
C GLN A 307 -4.59 -23.89 -12.52
N LEU A 308 -4.75 -24.04 -13.84
CA LEU A 308 -5.29 -25.25 -14.47
C LEU A 308 -4.49 -26.50 -14.05
N VAL A 309 -3.16 -26.42 -14.05
CA VAL A 309 -2.30 -27.53 -13.60
C VAL A 309 -2.49 -27.78 -12.10
N ARG A 310 -2.52 -26.72 -11.28
CA ARG A 310 -2.68 -26.83 -9.82
C ARG A 310 -4.01 -27.48 -9.43
N PHE A 311 -5.11 -27.11 -10.08
CA PHE A 311 -6.41 -27.74 -9.85
C PHE A 311 -6.54 -29.13 -10.49
N GLY A 312 -5.58 -29.51 -11.36
CA GLY A 312 -5.52 -30.75 -12.14
C GLY A 312 -4.57 -31.84 -11.59
N GLY A 313 -3.61 -31.50 -10.72
CA GLY A 313 -2.85 -32.42 -9.83
C GLY A 313 -3.54 -32.73 -8.50
#